data_AF-A0A3B8RWV8-F1
#
_entry.id   AF-A0A3B8RWV8-F1
#
_cell.length_a   1.000
_cell.length_b   1.000
_cell.length_c   1.000
_cell.angle_alpha   90.00
_cell.angle_beta   90.00
_cell.angle_gamma   90.00
#
_symmetry.space_group_name_H-M   'P 1'
#
loop_
_entity.id
_entity.type
_entity.pdbx_description
1 polymer ?
#
loop_
_entity_poly.entity_id
_entity_poly.type
_entity_poly.pdbx_seq_one_letter_code
_entity_poly.pdbx_strand_id
1 'polypeptide(L)'
;YGTDFMYEEAVIKGDGEKGEKRAKKAASDARKFMTLVAFAPTRWILERFILPKPGEGPTPEEQLNGSYDLRFMGTSPQGEKIEVKVTGDRDPGYGSTAKMLGQAACSIAFDIDQDTAGGFWTPATLLGDRLIERLKSDAGLTFDVIG
;
A
#
# COMPACT_ATOMS: atom_id res chain seq x y z
N TYR A 1 -10.84 -7.95 15.89
CA TYR A 1 -10.36 -9.24 15.35
C TYR A 1 -10.38 -10.29 16.46
N GLY A 2 -10.61 -11.57 16.12
CA GLY A 2 -10.60 -12.67 17.10
C GLY A 2 -9.19 -13.03 17.57
N THR A 3 -9.07 -13.88 18.59
CA THR A 3 -7.79 -14.33 19.16
C THR A 3 -6.90 -15.08 18.15
N ASP A 4 -7.51 -15.68 17.13
CA ASP A 4 -6.84 -16.52 16.14
C ASP A 4 -6.54 -15.77 14.83
N PHE A 5 -6.70 -14.44 14.81
CA PHE A 5 -6.38 -13.63 13.64
C PHE A 5 -4.86 -13.57 13.44
N MET A 6 -4.41 -13.99 12.26
CA MET A 6 -3.03 -13.86 11.82
C MET A 6 -2.92 -12.85 10.68
N TYR A 7 -1.84 -12.08 10.68
CA TYR A 7 -1.54 -11.11 9.64
C TYR A 7 -0.08 -11.25 9.24
N GLU A 8 0.15 -11.37 7.94
CA GLU A 8 1.49 -11.46 7.35
C GLU A 8 1.58 -10.53 6.14
N GLU A 9 2.72 -9.86 5.99
CA GLU A 9 3.04 -9.06 4.81
C GLU A 9 4.22 -9.70 4.08
N ALA A 10 4.12 -9.79 2.76
CA ALA A 10 5.18 -10.31 1.92
C ALA A 10 5.24 -9.57 0.57
N VAL A 11 6.43 -9.55 -0.02
CA VAL A 11 6.63 -9.06 -1.39
C VAL A 11 6.78 -10.26 -2.32
N ILE A 12 5.84 -10.42 -3.24
CA ILE A 12 5.86 -11.51 -4.23
C ILE A 12 7.07 -11.32 -5.17
N LYS A 13 7.89 -12.36 -5.33
CA LYS A 13 9.09 -12.36 -6.21
C LYS A 13 8.96 -13.28 -7.43
N GLY A 14 7.75 -13.75 -7.71
CA GLY A 14 7.41 -14.70 -8.76
C GLY A 14 7.47 -16.15 -8.30
N ASP A 15 7.11 -17.07 -9.20
CA ASP A 15 6.88 -18.48 -8.87
C ASP A 15 8.07 -19.39 -9.16
N GLY A 16 8.02 -20.59 -8.56
CA GLY A 16 8.98 -21.67 -8.78
C GLY A 16 10.42 -21.36 -8.33
N GLU A 17 11.37 -22.16 -8.82
CA GLU A 17 12.78 -22.05 -8.42
C GLU A 17 13.40 -20.66 -8.71
N LYS A 18 12.97 -20.00 -9.79
CA LYS A 18 13.45 -18.66 -10.15
C LYS A 18 12.93 -17.62 -9.15
N GLY A 19 11.66 -17.72 -8.75
CA GLY A 19 11.06 -16.90 -7.70
C GLY A 19 11.78 -17.08 -6.37
N GLU A 20 12.02 -18.34 -5.97
CA GLU A 20 12.73 -18.66 -4.73
C GLU A 20 14.15 -18.07 -4.70
N LYS A 21 14.90 -18.18 -5.80
CA LYS A 21 16.23 -17.56 -5.94
C LYS A 21 16.17 -16.05 -5.79
N ARG A 22 15.17 -15.39 -6.40
CA ARG A 22 14.95 -13.93 -6.29
C ARG A 22 14.60 -13.52 -4.85
N ALA A 23 13.72 -14.28 -4.18
CA ALA A 23 13.34 -14.05 -2.78
C ALA A 23 14.55 -14.19 -1.84
N LYS A 24 15.32 -15.27 -1.96
CA LYS A 24 16.55 -15.49 -1.19
C LYS A 24 17.57 -14.37 -1.39
N LYS A 25 17.76 -13.93 -2.64
CA LYS A 25 18.64 -12.80 -2.95
C LYS A 25 18.14 -11.51 -2.30
N ALA A 26 16.87 -11.16 -2.47
CA ALA A 26 16.29 -9.95 -1.88
C ALA A 26 16.40 -9.94 -0.35
N ALA A 27 16.12 -11.08 0.30
CA ALA A 27 16.27 -11.21 1.75
C ALA A 27 17.74 -11.12 2.22
N SER A 28 18.68 -11.61 1.41
CA SER A 28 20.12 -11.45 1.67
C SER A 28 20.56 -9.99 1.55
N ASP A 29 20.12 -9.31 0.49
CA ASP A 29 20.46 -7.91 0.24
C ASP A 29 19.86 -6.99 1.31
N ALA A 30 18.61 -7.20 1.72
CA ALA A 30 17.98 -6.48 2.82
C ALA A 30 18.72 -6.67 4.14
N ARG A 31 19.14 -7.89 4.47
CA ARG A 31 19.95 -8.18 5.67
C ARG A 31 21.29 -7.45 5.63
N LYS A 32 22.00 -7.49 4.51
CA LYS A 32 23.27 -6.76 4.34
C LYS A 32 23.07 -5.26 4.50
N PHE A 33 22.03 -4.70 3.88
CA PHE A 33 21.70 -3.29 4.01
C PHE A 33 21.44 -2.91 5.47
N MET A 34 20.62 -3.69 6.20
CA MET A 34 20.37 -3.45 7.63
C MET A 34 21.65 -3.54 8.46
N THR A 35 22.56 -4.46 8.18
CA THR A 35 23.86 -4.53 8.85
C THR A 35 24.71 -3.29 8.60
N LEU A 36 24.76 -2.81 7.35
CA LEU A 36 25.49 -1.58 6.99
C LEU A 36 24.89 -0.34 7.67
N VAL A 37 23.56 -0.25 7.75
CA VAL A 37 22.89 0.82 8.47
C VAL A 37 23.10 0.67 9.98
N ALA A 38 23.20 -0.53 10.55
CA ALA A 38 23.40 -0.71 11.99
C ALA A 38 24.78 -0.23 12.48
N PHE A 39 25.82 -0.28 11.63
CA PHE A 39 27.17 0.12 11.98
C PHE A 39 27.42 1.60 11.70
N ALA A 40 27.79 2.38 12.72
CA ALA A 40 27.81 3.85 12.67
C ALA A 40 28.69 4.45 11.54
N PRO A 41 29.94 3.98 11.29
CA PRO A 41 30.75 4.51 10.20
C PRO A 41 30.13 4.31 8.81
N THR A 42 29.53 3.14 8.55
CA THR A 42 28.88 2.86 7.27
C THR A 42 27.55 3.59 7.14
N ARG A 43 26.80 3.72 8.23
CA ARG A 43 25.58 4.54 8.27
C ARG A 43 25.83 5.98 7.81
N TRP A 44 26.85 6.64 8.35
CA TRP A 44 27.16 8.04 8.01
C TRP A 44 27.49 8.22 6.53
N ILE A 45 28.22 7.28 5.93
CA ILE A 45 28.52 7.31 4.50
C ILE A 45 27.23 7.13 3.69
N LEU A 46 26.37 6.18 4.07
CA LEU A 46 25.09 5.96 3.41
C LEU A 46 24.18 7.20 3.48
N GLU A 47 24.01 7.77 4.67
CA GLU A 47 23.19 8.97 4.89
C GLU A 47 23.71 10.20 4.13
N ARG A 48 25.04 10.34 4.01
CA ARG A 48 25.63 11.53 3.40
C ARG A 48 25.60 11.52 1.87
N PHE A 49 25.69 10.35 1.26
CA PHE A 49 25.99 10.20 -0.18
C PHE A 49 25.03 9.31 -0.95
N ILE A 50 24.29 8.40 -0.32
CA ILE A 50 23.53 7.35 -1.04
C ILE A 50 22.03 7.43 -0.76
N LEU A 51 21.64 7.62 0.50
CA LEU A 51 20.23 7.64 0.90
C LEU A 51 19.59 9.01 0.63
N PRO A 52 18.29 9.05 0.26
CA PRO A 52 17.54 10.29 0.22
C PRO A 52 17.57 10.98 1.58
N LYS A 53 17.65 12.31 1.59
CA LYS A 53 17.56 13.04 2.85
C LYS A 53 16.14 12.98 3.40
N PRO A 54 15.96 13.12 4.73
CA PRO A 54 14.63 13.26 5.31
C PRO A 54 13.85 14.38 4.60
N GLY A 55 12.66 14.04 4.08
CA GLY A 55 11.80 14.97 3.33
C GLY A 55 12.05 15.02 1.82
N GLU A 56 13.11 14.40 1.31
CA GLU A 56 13.28 14.15 -0.13
C GLU A 56 12.37 12.96 -0.53
N GLY A 57 11.12 13.29 -0.87
CA GLY A 57 10.18 12.34 -1.46
C GLY A 57 10.52 12.01 -2.93
N PRO A 58 9.74 11.14 -3.59
CA PRO A 58 9.90 10.85 -5.00
C PRO A 58 9.73 12.13 -5.84
N THR A 59 10.49 12.21 -6.93
CA THR A 59 10.36 13.27 -7.94
C THR A 59 8.96 13.27 -8.54
N PRO A 60 8.49 14.40 -9.13
CA PRO A 60 7.20 14.43 -9.82
C PRO A 60 7.07 13.33 -10.88
N GLU A 61 8.13 13.03 -11.62
CA GLU A 61 8.13 11.96 -12.62
C GLU A 61 7.95 10.57 -11.99
N GLU A 62 8.66 10.28 -10.89
CA GLU A 62 8.47 9.03 -10.14
C GLU A 62 7.04 8.92 -9.56
N GLN A 63 6.44 10.03 -9.14
CA GLN A 63 5.06 10.05 -8.68
C GLN A 63 4.07 9.76 -9.81
N LEU A 64 4.30 10.36 -10.99
CA LEU A 64 3.47 10.20 -12.18
C LEU A 64 3.54 8.79 -12.76
N ASN A 65 4.73 8.19 -12.77
CA ASN A 65 5.00 6.90 -13.42
C ASN A 65 5.01 5.71 -12.46
N GLY A 66 4.93 5.95 -11.15
CA GLY A 66 4.81 4.91 -10.14
C GLY A 66 3.48 4.15 -10.22
N SER A 67 3.44 2.97 -9.61
CA SER A 67 2.22 2.17 -9.47
C SER A 67 2.38 1.17 -8.33
N TYR A 68 1.28 0.52 -7.95
CA TYR A 68 1.29 -0.61 -7.02
C TYR A 68 0.27 -1.67 -7.41
N ASP A 69 0.58 -2.92 -7.05
CA ASP A 69 -0.30 -4.09 -7.16
C ASP A 69 -0.24 -4.81 -5.79
N LEU A 70 -1.31 -4.68 -5.02
CA LEU A 70 -1.47 -5.29 -3.70
C LEU A 70 -2.37 -6.52 -3.84
N ARG A 71 -1.98 -7.59 -3.16
CA ARG A 71 -2.75 -8.83 -3.06
C ARG A 71 -3.08 -9.10 -1.61
N PHE A 72 -4.37 -9.15 -1.30
CA PHE A 72 -4.89 -9.52 -0.01
C PHE A 72 -5.40 -10.96 -0.11
N MET A 73 -4.79 -11.86 0.65
CA MET A 73 -5.18 -13.26 0.72
C MET A 73 -5.77 -13.53 2.11
N GLY A 74 -7.03 -13.93 2.14
CA GLY A 74 -7.75 -14.25 3.36
C GLY A 74 -8.09 -15.73 3.44
N THR A 75 -8.17 -16.27 4.65
CA THR A 75 -8.73 -17.60 4.91
C THR A 75 -9.69 -17.50 6.09
N SER A 76 -10.94 -17.92 5.92
CA SER A 76 -11.95 -17.93 6.97
C SER A 76 -11.67 -19.05 7.99
N PRO A 77 -12.24 -19.00 9.21
CA PRO A 77 -12.16 -20.12 10.16
C PRO A 77 -12.70 -21.44 9.60
N GLN A 78 -13.59 -21.39 8.61
CA GLN A 78 -14.15 -22.54 7.90
C GLN A 78 -13.26 -23.03 6.74
N GLY A 79 -12.14 -22.34 6.47
CA GLY A 79 -11.18 -22.70 5.42
C GLY A 79 -11.49 -22.11 4.05
N GLU A 80 -12.49 -21.24 3.93
CA GLU A 80 -12.82 -20.55 2.68
C GLU A 80 -11.71 -19.54 2.37
N LYS A 81 -11.29 -19.47 1.12
CA LYS A 81 -10.24 -18.55 0.69
C LYS A 81 -10.86 -17.39 -0.07
N ILE A 82 -10.21 -16.23 0.04
CA ILE A 82 -10.50 -15.06 -0.77
C ILE A 82 -9.18 -14.43 -1.19
N GLU A 83 -9.08 -13.99 -2.43
CA GLU A 83 -8.00 -13.18 -2.95
C GLU A 83 -8.56 -11.90 -3.55
N VAL A 84 -8.09 -10.76 -3.03
CA VAL A 84 -8.45 -9.43 -3.53
C VAL A 84 -7.21 -8.76 -4.08
N LYS A 85 -7.34 -8.19 -5.26
CA LYS A 85 -6.34 -7.37 -5.93
C LYS A 85 -6.73 -5.91 -5.84
N VAL A 86 -5.77 -5.07 -5.42
CA VAL A 86 -5.91 -3.61 -5.45
C VAL A 86 -4.74 -3.01 -6.21
N THR A 87 -5.03 -2.21 -7.25
CA THR A 87 -3.99 -1.49 -7.99
C THR A 87 -4.20 0.02 -7.96
N GLY A 88 -3.11 0.76 -8.17
CA GLY A 88 -3.15 2.19 -8.41
C GLY A 88 -2.17 2.62 -9.49
N ASP A 89 -2.56 3.63 -10.25
CA ASP A 89 -1.85 4.16 -11.43
C ASP A 89 -0.79 5.24 -11.13
N ARG A 90 -0.49 5.45 -9.83
CA ARG A 90 0.49 6.42 -9.33
C ARG A 90 1.29 5.82 -8.19
N ASP A 91 2.39 6.47 -7.83
CA ASP A 91 3.16 6.04 -6.67
C ASP A 91 2.26 5.97 -5.41
N PRO A 92 2.46 4.95 -4.55
CA PRO A 92 1.59 4.74 -3.40
C PRO A 92 1.71 5.83 -2.32
N GLY A 93 2.86 6.49 -2.20
CA GLY A 93 3.16 7.38 -1.08
C GLY A 93 2.64 8.81 -1.26
N TYR A 94 2.64 9.32 -2.49
CA TYR A 94 2.33 10.71 -2.79
C TYR A 94 1.19 10.82 -3.80
N GLY A 95 1.42 10.44 -5.05
CA GLY A 95 0.50 10.62 -6.16
C GLY A 95 -0.84 9.92 -5.96
N SER A 96 -0.83 8.63 -5.61
CA SER A 96 -2.07 7.88 -5.37
C SER A 96 -2.74 8.30 -4.06
N THR A 97 -1.96 8.52 -3.00
CA THR A 97 -2.50 8.99 -1.70
C THR A 97 -3.17 10.37 -1.83
N ALA A 98 -2.59 11.30 -2.59
CA ALA A 98 -3.19 12.61 -2.84
C ALA A 98 -4.54 12.49 -3.58
N LYS A 99 -4.64 11.58 -4.57
CA LYS A 99 -5.90 11.28 -5.25
C LYS A 99 -6.94 10.68 -4.29
N MET A 100 -6.54 9.76 -3.41
CA MET A 100 -7.43 9.17 -2.41
C MET A 100 -8.00 10.24 -1.45
N LEU A 101 -7.13 11.13 -0.95
CA LEU A 101 -7.53 12.24 -0.08
C LEU A 101 -8.48 13.19 -0.78
N GLY A 102 -8.22 13.51 -2.05
CA GLY A 102 -9.11 14.34 -2.87
C GLY A 102 -10.51 13.72 -3.01
N GLN A 103 -10.59 12.43 -3.34
CA GLN A 103 -11.88 11.75 -3.49
C GLN A 103 -12.61 11.56 -2.15
N ALA A 104 -11.89 11.34 -1.05
CA ALA A 104 -12.49 11.32 0.28
C ALA A 104 -13.10 12.70 0.63
N ALA A 105 -12.40 13.80 0.35
CA ALA A 105 -12.93 15.14 0.55
C ALA A 105 -14.16 15.42 -0.32
N CYS A 106 -14.15 15.03 -1.60
CA CYS A 106 -15.32 15.13 -2.47
C CYS A 106 -16.50 14.31 -1.95
N SER A 107 -16.25 13.09 -1.45
CA SER A 107 -17.29 12.25 -0.86
C SER A 107 -17.90 12.92 0.37
N ILE A 108 -17.08 13.48 1.25
CA ILE A 108 -17.58 14.20 2.43
C ILE A 108 -18.44 15.40 2.04
N ALA A 109 -18.04 16.15 1.00
CA ALA A 109 -18.73 17.36 0.59
C ALA A 109 -20.05 17.11 -0.15
N PHE A 110 -20.13 16.02 -0.93
CA PHE A 110 -21.22 15.82 -1.89
C PHE A 110 -22.05 14.56 -1.64
N ASP A 111 -21.55 13.63 -0.84
CA ASP A 111 -22.11 12.28 -0.72
C ASP A 111 -22.52 11.87 0.69
N ILE A 112 -22.47 12.78 1.66
CA ILE A 112 -22.90 12.48 3.03
C ILE A 112 -24.39 12.78 3.18
N ASP A 113 -25.12 11.83 3.77
CA ASP A 113 -26.55 12.00 4.07
C ASP A 113 -26.73 13.02 5.19
N GLN A 114 -27.77 13.85 5.12
CA GLN A 114 -27.96 14.98 6.05
C GLN A 114 -28.15 14.56 7.51
N ASP A 115 -28.62 13.34 7.74
CA ASP A 115 -28.84 12.74 9.05
C ASP A 115 -27.60 11.99 9.57
N THR A 116 -26.49 12.00 8.84
CA THR A 116 -25.22 11.41 9.28
C THR A 116 -24.73 12.12 10.54
N ALA A 117 -24.53 11.34 11.61
CA ALA A 117 -24.03 11.87 12.88
C ALA A 117 -22.58 12.39 12.75
N GLY A 118 -22.28 13.49 13.44
CA GLY A 118 -20.90 13.97 13.58
C GLY A 118 -20.02 13.03 14.40
N GLY A 119 -18.70 13.16 14.28
CA GLY A 119 -17.74 12.41 15.10
C GLY A 119 -16.49 11.99 14.34
N PHE A 120 -15.78 11.02 14.93
CA PHE A 120 -14.59 10.41 14.34
C PHE A 120 -14.99 9.18 13.53
N TRP A 121 -14.85 9.30 12.22
CA TRP A 121 -15.17 8.23 11.30
C TRP A 121 -13.92 7.73 10.57
N THR A 122 -13.95 6.45 10.21
CA THR A 122 -13.03 5.92 9.21
C THR A 122 -13.64 6.06 7.81
N PRO A 123 -12.84 6.12 6.73
CA PRO A 123 -13.38 6.12 5.37
C PRO A 123 -14.31 4.92 5.11
N ALA A 124 -13.98 3.74 5.64
CA ALA A 124 -14.80 2.54 5.48
C ALA A 124 -16.19 2.67 6.12
N THR A 125 -16.28 3.29 7.29
CA THR A 125 -17.54 3.42 8.05
C THR A 125 -18.42 4.59 7.60
N LEU A 126 -17.82 5.65 7.04
CA LEU A 126 -18.56 6.85 6.63
C LEU A 126 -18.86 6.87 5.12
N LEU A 127 -17.89 6.46 4.30
CA LEU A 127 -17.97 6.60 2.85
C LEU A 127 -18.20 5.26 2.15
N GLY A 128 -17.65 4.16 2.71
CA GLY A 128 -17.88 2.80 2.26
C GLY A 128 -17.71 2.62 0.74
N ASP A 129 -18.67 1.93 0.13
CA ASP A 129 -18.65 1.60 -1.29
C ASP A 129 -18.71 2.83 -2.21
N ARG A 130 -19.29 3.96 -1.75
CA ARG A 130 -19.32 5.20 -2.54
C ARG A 130 -17.92 5.74 -2.79
N LEU A 131 -17.02 5.62 -1.80
CA LEU A 131 -15.62 5.99 -1.98
C LEU A 131 -14.93 5.01 -2.94
N ILE A 132 -15.19 3.71 -2.84
CA ILE A 132 -14.61 2.70 -3.76
C ILE A 132 -14.96 3.03 -5.21
N GLU A 133 -16.22 3.33 -5.49
CA GLU A 133 -16.66 3.70 -6.85
C GLU A 133 -15.99 4.98 -7.36
N ARG A 134 -15.89 6.03 -6.53
CA ARG A 134 -15.13 7.25 -6.87
C ARG A 134 -13.66 6.99 -7.15
N LEU A 135 -13.02 6.15 -6.34
CA LEU A 135 -11.61 5.84 -6.52
C LEU A 135 -11.37 5.09 -7.84
N LYS A 136 -12.32 4.24 -8.23
CA LYS A 136 -12.30 3.56 -9.53
C LYS A 136 -12.52 4.53 -10.69
N SER A 137 -13.52 5.40 -10.62
CA SER A 137 -13.86 6.32 -11.71
C SER A 137 -12.85 7.46 -11.89
N ASP A 138 -12.37 8.04 -10.78
CA ASP A 138 -11.71 9.34 -10.80
C ASP A 138 -10.28 9.34 -10.26
N ALA A 139 -9.85 8.25 -9.59
CA ALA A 139 -8.51 8.16 -9.00
C ALA A 139 -7.61 7.10 -9.64
N GLY A 140 -8.11 6.28 -10.57
CA GLY A 140 -7.30 5.27 -11.27
C GLY A 140 -6.92 4.07 -10.39
N LEU A 141 -7.76 3.74 -9.41
CA LEU A 141 -7.61 2.55 -8.58
C LEU A 141 -8.51 1.42 -9.07
N THR A 142 -8.13 0.18 -8.81
CA THR A 142 -8.99 -0.99 -9.04
C THR A 142 -9.12 -1.82 -7.75
N PHE A 143 -10.24 -2.52 -7.62
CA PHE A 143 -10.56 -3.38 -6.47
C PHE A 143 -11.29 -4.62 -7.01
N ASP A 144 -10.55 -5.70 -7.20
CA ASP A 144 -11.05 -6.91 -7.86
C ASP A 144 -10.95 -8.12 -6.93
N VAL A 145 -12.04 -8.88 -6.81
CA VAL A 145 -11.98 -10.24 -6.24
C VAL A 145 -11.54 -11.19 -7.35
N ILE A 146 -10.44 -11.91 -7.12
CA ILE A 146 -9.77 -12.72 -8.13
C ILE A 146 -9.62 -14.19 -7.75
N GLY A 147 -10.10 -14.58 -6.57
CA GLY A 147 -10.07 -15.95 -6.04
C GLY A 147 -10.77 -16.07 -4.72
#